data_AF-A0A9E6ZXH1-F1
#
_entry.id   AF-A0A9E6ZXH1-F1
#
_cell.length_a   1.000
_cell.length_b   1.000
_cell.length_c   1.000
_cell.angle_alpha   90.00
_cell.angle_beta   90.00
_cell.angle_gamma   90.00
#
_symmetry.space_group_name_H-M   'P 1'
#
loop_
_entity.id
_entity.type
_entity.pdbx_description
1 polymer ?
#
loop_
_entity_poly.entity_id
_entity_poly.type
_entity_poly.pdbx_seq_one_letter_code
_entity_poly.pdbx_strand_id
1 'polypeptide(L)'
;MSTFCETHLHLRRIDPSRNMARFYVASVEPSLLPGTALRRAWGRIGTQGRSRIDLFDDRSAAERALIVLKCQKLKRGYVDVCEATSSVADTTDGAHAALEPDTPP
;
A
#
# COMPACT_ATOMS: atom_id res chain seq x y z
N MET A 1 -21.23 -3.74 -5.81
CA MET A 1 -20.26 -4.02 -6.89
C MET A 1 -18.96 -3.32 -6.55
N SER A 2 -18.12 -3.96 -5.73
CA SER A 2 -16.84 -3.40 -5.29
C SER A 2 -15.71 -3.98 -6.12
N THR A 3 -15.37 -3.31 -7.22
CA THR A 3 -14.27 -3.69 -8.13
C THR A 3 -12.95 -2.98 -7.79
N PHE A 4 -12.87 -2.35 -6.61
CA PHE A 4 -11.83 -1.37 -6.27
C PHE A 4 -10.56 -1.96 -5.60
N CYS A 5 -10.53 -3.26 -5.30
CA CYS A 5 -9.35 -3.90 -4.70
C CYS A 5 -8.36 -4.50 -5.71
N GLU A 6 -8.73 -4.60 -7.00
CA GLU A 6 -7.89 -5.25 -8.02
C GLU A 6 -6.74 -4.37 -8.54
N THR A 7 -6.82 -3.05 -8.33
CA THR A 7 -5.85 -2.08 -8.84
C THR A 7 -4.81 -1.64 -7.82
N HIS A 8 -4.86 -2.13 -6.57
CA HIS A 8 -3.99 -1.69 -5.48
C HIS A 8 -3.22 -2.86 -4.86
N LEU A 9 -1.93 -2.64 -4.60
CA LEU A 9 -1.00 -3.66 -4.13
C LEU A 9 -0.18 -3.10 -2.95
N HIS A 10 -0.23 -3.80 -1.82
CA HIS A 10 0.59 -3.50 -0.64
C HIS A 10 1.47 -4.70 -0.29
N LEU A 11 2.77 -4.55 -0.46
CA LEU A 11 3.74 -5.59 -0.14
C LEU A 11 4.67 -5.13 0.97
N ARG A 12 4.96 -6.04 1.90
CA ARG A 12 5.87 -5.78 3.01
C ARG A 12 6.92 -6.87 3.13
N ARG A 13 8.15 -6.48 3.45
CA ARG A 13 9.23 -7.41 3.78
C ARG A 13 9.87 -6.96 5.09
N ILE A 14 9.73 -7.78 6.11
CA ILE A 14 10.35 -7.57 7.42
C ILE A 14 11.24 -8.77 7.71
N ASP A 15 12.52 -8.53 7.88
CA ASP A 15 13.50 -9.50 8.35
C ASP A 15 14.23 -8.89 9.55
N PRO A 16 13.83 -9.27 10.78
CA PRO A 16 14.42 -8.75 12.02
C PRO A 16 15.89 -9.11 12.15
N SER A 17 16.30 -10.27 11.64
CA SER A 17 17.69 -10.76 11.72
C SER A 17 18.68 -9.87 10.96
N ARG A 18 18.17 -9.11 9.97
CA ARG A 18 18.97 -8.20 9.12
C ARG A 18 18.60 -6.72 9.30
N ASN A 19 17.81 -6.38 10.32
CA ASN A 19 17.25 -5.03 10.52
C ASN A 19 16.60 -4.46 9.22
N MET A 20 15.91 -5.32 8.48
CA MET A 20 15.43 -5.02 7.14
C MET A 20 13.91 -4.92 7.15
N ALA A 21 13.39 -3.69 7.21
CA ALA A 21 11.96 -3.41 7.16
C ALA A 21 11.64 -2.55 5.94
N ARG A 22 11.14 -3.16 4.86
CA ARG A 22 10.83 -2.46 3.60
C ARG A 22 9.37 -2.61 3.21
N PHE A 23 8.80 -1.56 2.65
CA PHE A 23 7.49 -1.58 2.02
C PHE A 23 7.62 -1.41 0.50
N TYR A 24 6.63 -1.93 -0.22
CA TYR A 24 6.44 -1.71 -1.64
C TYR A 24 4.94 -1.61 -1.90
N VAL A 25 4.50 -0.43 -2.34
CA VAL A 25 3.10 -0.12 -2.64
C VAL A 25 3.01 0.19 -4.13
N ALA A 26 1.96 -0.29 -4.79
CA ALA A 26 1.67 0.10 -6.15
C ALA A 26 0.15 0.22 -6.37
N SER A 27 -0.27 1.25 -7.09
CA SER A 27 -1.66 1.55 -7.42
C SER A 27 -1.79 1.87 -8.90
N VAL A 28 -2.81 1.29 -9.55
CA VAL A 28 -3.23 1.65 -10.90
C VAL A 28 -4.31 2.72 -10.78
N GLU A 29 -3.99 3.93 -11.22
CA GLU A 29 -4.85 5.11 -11.17
C GLU A 29 -5.23 5.53 -12.60
N PRO A 30 -6.50 5.88 -12.85
CA PRO A 30 -6.89 6.48 -14.11
C PRO A 30 -6.19 7.85 -14.26
N SER A 31 -5.56 8.08 -15.42
CA SER A 31 -4.96 9.37 -15.73
C SER A 31 -6.01 10.35 -16.24
N LEU A 32 -5.76 11.66 -16.07
CA LEU A 32 -6.58 12.74 -16.65
C LEU A 32 -6.45 12.82 -18.19
N LEU A 33 -5.47 12.14 -18.76
CA LEU A 33 -5.27 11.99 -20.21
C LEU A 33 -5.68 10.57 -20.64
N PRO A 34 -5.93 10.33 -21.95
CA PRO A 34 -6.05 8.97 -22.46
C PRO A 34 -4.81 8.17 -22.04
N GLY A 35 -4.99 7.26 -21.08
CA GLY A 35 -3.90 6.53 -20.45
C GLY A 35 -4.21 6.13 -19.01
N THR A 36 -3.34 5.31 -18.44
CA THR A 36 -3.42 4.81 -17.07
C THR A 36 -2.07 4.97 -16.40
N ALA A 37 -2.06 5.48 -15.18
CA ALA A 37 -0.85 5.67 -14.40
C ALA A 37 -0.68 4.53 -13.39
N LEU A 38 0.49 3.89 -13.38
CA LEU A 38 0.90 2.99 -12.31
C LEU A 38 1.80 3.76 -11.35
N ARG A 39 1.24 4.15 -10.21
CA ARG A 39 2.00 4.75 -9.13
C ARG A 39 2.65 3.66 -8.29
N ARG A 40 3.94 3.80 -8.01
CA ARG A 40 4.77 2.84 -7.27
C ARG A 40 5.51 3.59 -6.17
N ALA A 41 5.46 3.11 -4.94
CA ALA A 41 6.20 3.65 -3.81
C ALA A 41 6.96 2.55 -3.08
N TRP A 42 8.20 2.82 -2.68
CA TRP A 42 9.02 1.85 -1.95
C TRP A 42 9.98 2.56 -1.01
N GLY A 43 10.26 1.93 0.12
CA GLY A 43 11.12 2.54 1.11
C GLY A 43 11.34 1.65 2.31
N ARG A 44 12.05 2.20 3.30
CA ARG A 44 12.11 1.61 4.63
C ARG A 44 10.82 1.98 5.38
N ILE A 45 10.25 1.05 6.12
CA ILE A 45 9.07 1.32 6.96
C ILE A 45 9.45 2.40 7.98
N GLY A 46 8.61 3.43 8.11
CA GLY A 46 8.88 4.61 8.96
C GLY A 46 9.63 5.75 8.28
N THR A 47 9.86 5.69 6.96
CA THR A 47 10.48 6.78 6.18
C THR A 47 9.61 7.17 4.98
N GLN A 48 9.78 8.37 4.42
CA GLN A 48 9.06 8.81 3.21
C GLN A 48 9.33 7.92 1.98
N GLY A 49 10.46 7.20 1.95
CA GLY A 49 10.80 6.31 0.86
C GLY A 49 11.02 7.04 -0.47
N ARG A 50 10.69 6.37 -1.57
CA ARG A 50 10.72 6.90 -2.94
C ARG A 50 9.44 6.51 -3.66
N SER A 51 9.00 7.36 -4.58
CA SER A 51 7.89 7.08 -5.47
C SER A 51 8.31 7.22 -6.94
N ARG A 52 7.56 6.54 -7.81
CA ARG A 52 7.65 6.64 -9.27
C ARG A 52 6.27 6.43 -9.86
N ILE A 53 5.99 7.15 -10.93
CA ILE A 53 4.79 6.98 -11.73
C ILE A 53 5.24 6.49 -13.09
N ASP A 54 4.58 5.46 -13.61
CA ASP A 54 4.78 4.98 -14.97
C ASP A 54 3.47 5.06 -15.71
N LEU A 55 3.51 5.72 -16.86
CA LEU A 55 2.35 5.93 -17.70
C LEU A 55 2.23 4.79 -18.70
N PHE A 56 1.01 4.33 -18.89
CA PHE A 56 0.63 3.31 -19.85
C PHE A 56 -0.50 3.84 -20.71
N ASP A 57 -0.53 3.46 -21.98
CA ASP A 57 -1.62 3.85 -22.88
C ASP A 57 -2.92 3.10 -22.55
N ASP A 58 -2.79 1.86 -22.07
CA ASP A 58 -3.92 0.98 -21.73
C ASP A 58 -3.98 0.63 -20.25
N ARG A 59 -5.20 0.61 -19.70
CA ARG A 59 -5.47 0.12 -18.34
C ARG A 59 -5.01 -1.32 -18.15
N SER A 60 -5.33 -2.20 -19.10
CA SER A 60 -4.93 -3.60 -19.02
C SER A 60 -3.41 -3.79 -19.06
N ALA A 61 -2.67 -2.87 -19.69
CA ALA A 61 -1.21 -2.91 -19.66
C ALA A 61 -0.66 -2.55 -18.27
N ALA A 62 -1.24 -1.55 -17.61
CA ALA A 62 -0.89 -1.18 -16.24
C ALA A 62 -1.23 -2.31 -15.24
N GLU A 63 -2.39 -2.95 -15.38
CA GLU A 63 -2.81 -4.10 -14.55
C GLU A 63 -1.87 -5.29 -14.73
N ARG A 64 -1.52 -5.66 -15.97
CA ARG A 64 -0.52 -6.71 -16.23
C ARG A 64 0.83 -6.38 -15.60
N ALA A 65 1.28 -5.12 -15.71
CA ALA A 65 2.52 -4.68 -15.09
C ALA A 65 2.47 -4.79 -13.55
N LEU A 66 1.33 -4.45 -12.93
CA LEU A 66 1.09 -4.61 -11.50
C LEU A 66 1.20 -6.09 -11.07
N ILE A 67 0.55 -7.00 -11.81
CA ILE A 67 0.58 -8.45 -11.54
C ILE A 67 2.01 -8.99 -11.66
N VAL A 68 2.74 -8.60 -12.72
CA VAL A 68 4.14 -9.01 -12.91
C VAL A 68 5.01 -8.53 -11.75
N LEU A 69 4.85 -7.27 -11.32
CA LEU A 69 5.56 -6.73 -10.15
C LEU A 69 5.22 -7.50 -8.88
N LYS A 70 3.95 -7.80 -8.65
CA LYS A 70 3.49 -8.61 -7.52
C LYS A 70 4.23 -9.95 -7.49
N CYS A 71 4.15 -10.73 -8.57
CA CYS A 71 4.81 -12.05 -8.65
C CYS A 71 6.33 -11.95 -8.43
N GLN A 72 6.99 -10.95 -9.03
CA GLN A 72 8.44 -10.75 -8.86
C GLN A 72 8.83 -10.42 -7.42
N LYS A 73 8.02 -9.62 -6.71
CA LYS A 73 8.29 -9.24 -5.32
C LYS A 73 7.95 -10.36 -4.35
N LEU A 74 6.88 -11.11 -4.57
CA LEU A 74 6.55 -12.31 -3.79
C LEU A 74 7.69 -13.33 -3.84
N LYS A 75 8.26 -13.58 -5.03
CA LYS A 75 9.46 -14.45 -5.19
C LYS A 75 10.69 -13.95 -4.42
N ARG A 76 10.77 -12.65 -4.12
CA ARG A 76 11.86 -12.04 -3.33
C ARG A 76 11.59 -12.06 -1.82
N GLY A 77 10.53 -12.71 -1.37
CA GLY A 77 10.16 -12.79 0.05
C GLY A 77 9.41 -11.56 0.56
N TYR A 78 8.74 -10.81 -0.33
CA TYR A 78 7.72 -9.87 0.11
C TYR A 78 6.42 -10.62 0.38
N VAL A 79 5.64 -10.14 1.35
CA VAL A 79 4.32 -10.67 1.72
C VAL A 79 3.27 -9.67 1.29
N ASP A 80 2.20 -10.16 0.68
CA ASP A 80 1.04 -9.35 0.33
C ASP A 80 0.22 -9.03 1.57
N VAL A 81 0.05 -7.75 1.82
CA VAL A 81 -0.81 -7.20 2.86
C VAL A 81 -2.07 -6.70 2.13
N CYS A 82 -2.72 -7.58 1.36
CA CYS A 82 -4.12 -7.40 1.02
C CYS A 82 -4.83 -7.22 2.36
N GLU A 83 -5.38 -6.05 2.59
CA GLU A 83 -5.91 -5.67 3.88
C GLU A 83 -7.19 -6.46 4.20
N ALA A 84 -7.02 -7.72 4.61
CA ALA A 84 -7.93 -8.38 5.53
C ALA A 84 -7.57 -7.90 6.95
N THR A 85 -7.62 -6.58 7.18
CA THR A 85 -7.80 -6.07 8.53
C THR A 85 -9.28 -6.20 8.85
N SER A 86 -9.74 -7.45 9.01
CA SER A 86 -10.84 -7.71 9.94
C SER A 86 -10.28 -7.48 11.34
N SER A 87 -10.30 -6.23 11.76
CA SER A 87 -10.44 -5.84 13.16
C SER A 87 -11.65 -4.92 13.22
N VAL A 88 -12.82 -5.55 13.20
CA VAL A 88 -13.95 -5.03 13.96
C VAL A 88 -13.54 -5.23 15.42
N ALA A 89 -13.12 -4.15 16.08
CA ALA A 89 -13.35 -3.98 17.51
C ALA A 89 -14.53 -3.01 17.58
N ASP A 90 -15.74 -3.54 17.69
CA ASP A 90 -16.44 -3.72 18.97
C ASP A 90 -17.17 -2.43 19.36
N THR A 91 -18.49 -2.45 19.16
CA THR A 91 -19.39 -1.46 19.76
C THR A 91 -19.53 -1.83 21.23
N THR A 92 -19.04 -1.00 22.15
CA THR A 92 -19.67 -0.86 23.47
C THR A 92 -19.51 0.58 23.96
N ASP A 93 -20.66 1.10 24.39
CA ASP A 93 -20.97 2.44 24.86
C ASP A 93 -20.08 3.00 25.99
N GLY A 94 -19.86 4.31 25.91
CA GLY A 94 -19.89 5.29 27.00
C GLY A 94 -19.21 5.02 28.34
N ALA A 95 -18.11 5.75 28.60
CA ALA A 95 -17.93 6.47 29.88
C ALA A 95 -16.80 7.54 29.80
N HIS A 96 -17.23 8.81 29.77
CA HIS A 96 -16.72 9.95 30.53
C HIS A 96 -15.20 10.11 30.81
N ALA A 97 -14.62 11.17 30.24
CA ALA A 97 -14.12 12.37 30.94
C ALA A 97 -12.70 12.87 30.54
N ALA A 98 -12.70 14.10 30.00
CA ALA A 98 -11.81 15.22 30.32
C ALA A 98 -10.38 15.34 29.74
N LEU A 99 -10.20 16.51 29.09
CA LEU A 99 -9.03 17.41 28.97
C LEU A 99 -7.93 17.17 27.92
N GLU A 100 -7.90 18.08 26.93
CA GLU A 100 -6.73 18.61 26.20
C GLU A 100 -5.76 19.37 27.15
N PRO A 101 -4.56 19.90 26.74
CA PRO A 101 -3.64 19.64 25.61
C PRO A 101 -2.14 19.52 26.07
N ASP A 102 -1.18 19.49 25.13
CA ASP A 102 0.17 20.15 25.16
C ASP A 102 1.38 19.28 24.68
N THR A 103 1.87 19.61 23.47
CA THR A 103 3.24 19.84 22.96
C THR A 103 4.47 19.12 23.59
N PRO A 104 5.47 18.74 22.77
CA PRO A 104 6.49 17.73 23.09
C PRO A 104 7.73 18.32 23.79
N PRO A 105 8.70 17.50 24.22
CA PRO A 105 10.07 17.95 24.39
C PRO A 105 10.80 18.09 23.03
#